data_AF-A0A8C6W282-F1
#
_entry.id   AF-A0A8C6W282-F1
#
_cell.length_a   1.000
_cell.length_b   1.000
_cell.length_c   1.000
_cell.angle_alpha   90.00
_cell.angle_beta   90.00
_cell.angle_gamma   90.00
#
_symmetry.space_group_name_H-M   'P 1'
#
loop_
_entity.id
_entity.type
_entity.pdbx_description
1 polymer ?
#
loop_
_entity_poly.entity_id
_entity_poly.type
_entity_poly.pdbx_seq_one_letter_code
_entity_poly.pdbx_strand_id
1 'polypeptide(L)'
;MKALLILGLLLLSDTIQGKVYEQCKLARTLKQLGLAGYRGISLENWMCLAKWESGYNTRATNYNPGSRSTDYGIFQINSRYWCNDGKTPKAVNACRISCSGKIMLTSR
;
A
#
# COMPACT_ATOMS: atom_id res chain seq x y z
N MET A 1 -27.03 -17.97 -19.27
CA MET A 1 -25.74 -18.39 -18.68
C MET A 1 -24.70 -17.26 -18.62
N LYS A 2 -24.45 -16.50 -19.71
CA LYS A 2 -23.47 -15.39 -19.73
C LYS A 2 -23.78 -14.27 -18.71
N ALA A 3 -25.05 -13.89 -18.56
CA ALA A 3 -25.47 -12.84 -17.61
C ALA A 3 -25.20 -13.21 -16.14
N LEU A 4 -25.35 -14.48 -15.78
CA LEU A 4 -25.06 -14.98 -14.42
C LEU A 4 -23.55 -14.98 -14.13
N LEU A 5 -22.73 -15.25 -15.15
CA LEU A 5 -21.26 -15.15 -15.05
C LEU A 5 -20.80 -13.69 -14.90
N ILE A 6 -21.41 -12.75 -15.62
CA ILE A 6 -21.12 -11.31 -15.52
C ILE A 6 -21.54 -10.77 -14.14
N LEU A 7 -22.72 -11.17 -13.64
CA LEU A 7 -23.18 -10.79 -12.30
C LEU A 7 -22.28 -11.37 -11.21
N GLY A 8 -21.85 -12.63 -11.34
CA GLY A 8 -20.91 -13.26 -10.42
C GLY A 8 -19.55 -12.55 -10.38
N LEU A 9 -19.06 -12.07 -11.52
CA LEU A 9 -17.78 -11.34 -11.62
C LEU A 9 -17.86 -9.95 -10.96
N LEU A 10 -19.01 -9.27 -11.07
CA LEU A 10 -19.24 -7.97 -10.42
C LEU A 10 -19.31 -8.09 -8.89
N LEU A 11 -19.86 -9.18 -8.36
CA LEU A 11 -19.98 -9.42 -6.91
C LEU A 11 -18.65 -9.85 -6.24
N LEU A 12 -17.67 -10.31 -7.02
CA LEU A 12 -16.32 -10.67 -6.54
C LEU A 12 -15.33 -9.49 -6.61
N SER A 13 -15.80 -8.31 -6.99
CA SER A 13 -14.97 -7.11 -7.03
C SER A 13 -14.78 -6.57 -5.63
N ASP A 14 -13.80 -7.07 -4.88
CA ASP A 14 -13.30 -6.38 -3.69
C ASP A 14 -12.84 -4.98 -4.13
N THR A 15 -13.68 -3.98 -3.91
CA THR A 15 -13.29 -2.60 -4.17
C THR A 15 -12.18 -2.25 -3.20
N ILE A 16 -10.95 -2.28 -3.70
CA ILE A 16 -9.73 -1.76 -3.08
C ILE A 16 -9.91 -0.23 -2.96
N GLN A 17 -10.75 0.19 -2.01
CA GLN A 17 -11.03 1.59 -1.75
C GLN A 17 -9.87 2.17 -0.96
N GLY A 18 -9.10 3.02 -1.62
CA GLY A 18 -8.03 3.70 -0.96
C GLY A 18 -8.57 4.70 0.06
N LYS A 19 -8.02 4.62 1.26
CA LYS A 19 -8.57 5.16 2.50
C LYS A 19 -7.52 6.02 3.17
N VAL A 20 -7.93 7.23 3.56
CA VAL A 20 -7.21 7.97 4.59
C VAL A 20 -7.61 7.37 5.92
N TYR A 21 -6.66 6.78 6.64
CA TYR A 21 -6.95 6.20 7.94
C TYR A 21 -7.01 7.28 9.02
N GLU A 22 -7.96 7.14 9.95
CA GLU A 22 -7.85 7.79 11.25
C GLU A 22 -6.68 7.19 12.05
N GLN A 23 -6.00 8.02 12.83
CA GLN A 23 -4.80 7.63 13.58
C GLN A 23 -4.99 6.38 14.44
N CYS A 24 -6.03 6.35 15.29
CA CYS A 24 -6.31 5.21 16.16
C CYS A 24 -6.70 3.95 15.38
N LYS A 25 -7.41 4.10 14.26
CA LYS A 25 -7.78 2.98 13.39
C LYS A 25 -6.53 2.36 12.76
N LEU A 26 -5.62 3.18 12.25
CA LEU A 26 -4.36 2.72 11.71
C LEU A 26 -3.52 2.01 12.77
N ALA A 27 -3.37 2.59 13.97
CA ALA A 27 -2.59 2.00 15.05
C ALA A 27 -3.09 0.60 15.43
N ARG A 28 -4.43 0.41 15.54
CA ARG A 28 -5.03 -0.90 15.77
C ARG A 28 -4.75 -1.87 14.62
N THR A 29 -4.92 -1.43 13.37
CA THR A 29 -4.62 -2.26 12.20
C THR A 29 -3.15 -2.69 12.15
N LEU A 30 -2.19 -1.78 12.37
CA LEU A 30 -0.77 -2.10 12.37
C LEU A 30 -0.39 -3.05 13.52
N LYS A 31 -1.01 -2.87 14.69
CA LYS A 31 -0.85 -3.80 15.82
C LYS A 31 -1.40 -5.19 15.49
N GLN A 32 -2.58 -5.28 14.87
CA GLN A 32 -3.20 -6.54 14.43
C GLN A 32 -2.36 -7.25 13.36
N LEU A 33 -1.71 -6.49 12.47
CA LEU A 33 -0.79 -7.01 11.46
C LEU A 33 0.60 -7.39 12.02
N GLY A 34 0.81 -7.25 13.34
CA GLY A 34 2.06 -7.65 13.99
C GLY A 34 3.23 -6.69 13.79
N LEU A 35 2.98 -5.44 13.37
CA LEU A 35 4.06 -4.45 13.20
C LEU A 35 4.56 -3.89 14.53
N ALA A 36 3.77 -3.96 15.60
CA ALA A 36 4.16 -3.51 16.93
C ALA A 36 5.29 -4.40 17.50
N GLY A 37 6.54 -3.96 17.36
CA GLY A 37 7.74 -4.73 17.73
C GLY A 37 8.36 -5.51 16.59
N TYR A 38 7.85 -5.42 15.36
CA TYR A 38 8.42 -6.11 14.21
C TYR A 38 9.86 -5.65 13.97
N ARG A 39 10.80 -6.60 14.02
CA ARG A 39 12.25 -6.34 13.96
C ARG A 39 12.72 -5.28 14.98
N GLY A 40 12.09 -5.22 16.15
CA GLY A 40 12.42 -4.26 17.21
C GLY A 40 11.88 -2.85 16.99
N ILE A 41 11.06 -2.62 15.95
CA ILE A 41 10.49 -1.30 15.64
C ILE A 41 9.16 -1.15 16.38
N SER A 42 9.04 -0.10 17.20
CA SER A 42 7.84 0.16 17.99
C SER A 42 6.65 0.61 17.13
N LEU A 43 5.43 0.48 17.66
CA LEU A 43 4.20 0.89 16.95
C LEU A 43 4.19 2.40 16.67
N GLU A 44 4.71 3.20 17.59
CA GLU A 44 4.81 4.66 17.51
C GLU A 44 5.70 5.08 16.34
N ASN A 45 6.80 4.36 16.11
CA ASN A 45 7.68 4.62 14.97
C ASN A 45 6.96 4.36 13.63
N TRP A 46 6.20 3.26 13.52
CA TRP A 46 5.38 3.00 12.34
C TRP A 46 4.30 4.06 12.12
N MET A 47 3.66 4.51 13.20
CA MET A 47 2.66 5.59 13.15
C MET A 47 3.27 6.92 12.75
N CYS A 48 4.48 7.24 13.23
CA CYS A 48 5.23 8.43 12.86
C CYS A 48 5.59 8.41 11.36
N LEU A 49 6.15 7.29 10.89
CA LEU A 49 6.46 7.08 9.47
C LEU A 49 5.22 7.31 8.59
N ALA A 50 4.11 6.62 8.87
CA ALA A 50 2.88 6.76 8.08
C ALA A 50 2.31 8.20 8.09
N LYS A 51 2.50 8.94 9.19
CA LYS A 51 2.02 10.33 9.30
C LYS A 51 2.77 11.26 8.36
N TRP A 52 4.08 11.13 8.32
CA TRP A 52 4.96 12.04 7.58
C TRP A 52 5.11 11.68 6.11
N GLU A 53 5.04 10.39 5.78
CA GLU A 53 5.14 9.93 4.41
C GLU A 53 3.87 10.22 3.60
N SER A 54 2.69 10.01 4.18
CA SER A 54 1.44 10.03 3.41
C SER A 54 0.27 10.72 4.09
N GLY A 55 0.42 11.19 5.34
CA GLY A 55 -0.72 11.63 6.13
C GLY A 55 -1.78 10.54 6.32
N TYR A 56 -1.34 9.28 6.46
CA TYR A 56 -2.20 8.10 6.58
C TYR A 56 -3.04 7.75 5.32
N ASN A 57 -2.69 8.32 4.17
CA ASN A 57 -3.41 8.09 2.91
C ASN A 57 -2.85 6.89 2.13
N THR A 58 -3.63 5.81 2.00
CA THR A 58 -3.19 4.63 1.24
C THR A 58 -3.14 4.85 -0.28
N ARG A 59 -3.62 5.98 -0.80
CA ARG A 59 -3.52 6.38 -2.22
C ARG A 59 -2.44 7.41 -2.48
N ALA A 60 -1.66 7.82 -1.48
CA ALA A 60 -0.61 8.79 -1.68
C ALA A 60 0.38 8.30 -2.74
N THR A 61 0.71 9.17 -3.69
CA THR A 61 1.74 8.92 -4.69
C THR A 61 2.62 10.13 -4.85
N ASN A 62 3.92 9.92 -4.92
CA ASN A 62 4.90 10.98 -5.16
C ASN A 62 5.83 10.58 -6.31
N TYR A 63 5.87 11.39 -7.37
CA TYR A 63 6.75 11.13 -8.52
C TYR A 63 8.12 11.77 -8.29
N ASN A 64 9.18 11.01 -8.56
CA ASN A 64 10.57 11.44 -8.39
C ASN A 64 11.23 11.65 -9.77
N PRO A 65 11.36 12.90 -10.27
CA PRO A 65 11.81 13.15 -11.64
C PRO A 65 13.24 12.66 -11.92
N GLY A 66 14.15 12.82 -10.96
CA GLY A 66 15.57 12.46 -11.13
C GLY A 66 15.79 10.96 -11.32
N SER A 67 15.08 10.12 -10.57
CA SER A 67 15.15 8.66 -10.69
C SER A 67 14.11 8.08 -11.66
N ARG A 68 13.14 8.89 -12.09
CA ARG A 68 11.93 8.46 -12.82
C ARG A 68 11.17 7.33 -12.10
N SER A 69 11.25 7.29 -10.77
CA SER A 69 10.49 6.35 -9.93
C SER A 69 9.29 7.07 -9.29
N THR A 70 8.40 6.30 -8.66
CA THR A 70 7.26 6.83 -7.92
C THR A 70 7.16 6.11 -6.58
N ASP A 71 6.84 6.85 -5.53
CA ASP A 71 6.54 6.31 -4.21
C ASP A 71 5.04 6.07 -4.07
N TYR A 72 4.65 4.95 -3.46
CA TYR A 72 3.25 4.52 -3.41
C TYR A 72 2.76 4.19 -2.01
N GLY A 73 1.53 4.61 -1.73
CA GLY A 73 0.72 4.21 -0.60
C GLY A 73 1.19 4.77 0.74
N ILE A 74 0.71 4.14 1.82
CA ILE A 74 0.78 4.71 3.17
C ILE A 74 2.20 4.89 3.71
N PHE A 75 3.13 4.06 3.23
CA PHE A 75 4.56 4.09 3.60
C PHE A 75 5.46 4.60 2.45
N GLN A 76 4.89 5.16 1.38
CA GLN A 76 5.64 5.70 0.23
C GLN A 76 6.69 4.72 -0.31
N ILE A 77 6.25 3.48 -0.59
CA ILE A 77 7.10 2.41 -1.10
C ILE A 77 7.54 2.73 -2.54
N ASN A 78 8.84 2.88 -2.76
CA ASN A 78 9.42 3.28 -4.05
C ASN A 78 9.42 2.16 -5.10
N SER A 79 8.99 2.48 -6.33
CA SER A 79 8.95 1.55 -7.47
C SER A 79 10.30 1.17 -8.07
N ARG A 80 11.40 1.84 -7.70
CA ARG A 80 12.72 1.44 -8.19
C ARG A 80 13.18 0.11 -7.60
N TYR A 81 12.75 -0.19 -6.37
CA TYR A 81 13.32 -1.30 -5.59
C TYR A 81 12.27 -2.32 -5.14
N TRP A 82 11.09 -1.87 -4.76
CA TRP A 82 10.20 -2.68 -3.92
C TRP A 82 9.01 -3.26 -4.68
N CYS A 83 8.39 -2.49 -5.57
CA CYS A 83 7.19 -2.89 -6.32
C CYS A 83 7.34 -2.58 -7.81
N ASN A 84 6.56 -3.27 -8.66
CA ASN A 84 6.52 -3.00 -10.09
C ASN A 84 5.36 -2.07 -10.46
N ASP A 85 5.65 -0.97 -11.14
CA ASP A 85 4.65 -0.05 -11.72
C ASP A 85 4.62 -0.05 -13.26
N GLY A 86 5.43 -0.89 -13.90
CA GLY A 86 5.49 -1.05 -15.36
C GLY A 86 6.15 0.10 -16.13
N LYS A 87 6.59 1.17 -15.45
CA LYS A 87 7.13 2.38 -16.10
C LYS A 87 8.47 2.84 -15.53
N THR A 88 8.86 2.39 -14.34
CA THR A 88 10.12 2.79 -13.71
C THR A 88 11.32 2.09 -14.38
N PRO A 89 12.30 2.84 -14.93
CA PRO A 89 13.42 2.26 -15.66
C PRO A 89 14.39 1.54 -14.71
N LYS A 90 14.90 0.37 -15.16
CA LYS A 90 15.88 -0.46 -14.41
C LYS A 90 15.42 -0.77 -12.97
N ALA A 91 14.12 -0.95 -12.78
CA ALA A 91 13.55 -1.30 -11.49
C ALA A 91 13.77 -2.77 -11.15
N VAL A 92 13.85 -3.06 -9.85
CA VAL A 92 13.70 -4.40 -9.29
C VAL A 92 12.40 -4.47 -8.49
N ASN A 93 11.87 -5.67 -8.27
CA ASN A 93 10.62 -5.89 -7.55
C ASN A 93 10.85 -6.84 -6.37
N ALA A 94 11.56 -6.36 -5.34
CA ALA A 94 11.95 -7.18 -4.20
C ALA A 94 10.74 -7.76 -3.45
N CYS A 95 9.62 -7.03 -3.36
CA CYS A 95 8.40 -7.51 -2.71
C CYS A 95 7.55 -8.41 -3.62
N ARG A 96 7.87 -8.52 -4.92
CA ARG A 96 7.13 -9.30 -5.92
C ARG A 96 5.64 -8.93 -5.99
N ILE A 97 5.35 -7.63 -5.96
CA ILE A 97 3.99 -7.07 -6.03
C ILE A 97 3.85 -6.01 -7.12
N SER A 98 2.60 -5.73 -7.52
CA SER A 98 2.26 -4.51 -8.27
C SER A 98 2.12 -3.32 -7.31
N CYS A 99 2.62 -2.15 -7.70
CA CYS A 99 2.45 -0.93 -6.91
C CYS A 99 0.98 -0.49 -6.81
N SER A 100 0.12 -0.86 -7.78
CA SER A 100 -1.29 -0.43 -7.82
C SER A 100 -2.26 -1.27 -7.00
N GLY A 101 -1.89 -2.50 -6.59
CA GLY A 101 -2.87 -3.49 -6.11
C GLY A 101 -2.69 -4.02 -4.69
N LYS A 102 -1.56 -3.75 -4.01
CA LYS A 102 -1.22 -4.43 -2.74
C LYS A 102 -0.60 -3.55 -1.66
N ILE A 103 -0.55 -2.24 -1.85
CA ILE A 103 -0.09 -1.30 -0.81
C ILE A 103 -1.30 -0.81 0.01
N MET A 104 -2.25 -1.71 0.24
CA MET A 104 -3.35 -1.50 1.18
C MET A 104 -3.14 -2.44 2.35
N LEU A 105 -3.32 -1.90 3.56
CA LEU A 105 -3.29 -2.66 4.81
C LEU A 105 -4.55 -3.52 4.90
N THR A 106 -4.62 -4.58 4.11
CA THR A 106 -5.71 -5.56 4.20
C THR A 106 -5.39 -6.52 5.34
N SER A 107 -6.21 -6.51 6.39
CA SER A 107 -6.36 -7.68 7.25
C SER A 107 -6.80 -8.83 6.35
N ARG A 108 -6.05 -9.94 6.36
CA ARG A 108 -6.70 -11.22 6.04
C ARG A 108 -7.71 -11.54 7.14
#